data_AF-A0A970KK77-F1
#
_entry.id   AF-A0A970KK77-F1
#
_cell.length_a   1.000
_cell.length_b   1.000
_cell.length_c   1.000
_cell.angle_alpha   90.00
_cell.angle_beta   90.00
_cell.angle_gamma   90.00
#
_symmetry.space_group_name_H-M   'P 1'
#
loop_
_entity.id
_entity.type
_entity.pdbx_description
1 polymer ?
#
loop_
_entity_poly.entity_id
_entity_poly.type
_entity_poly.pdbx_seq_one_letter_code
_entity_poly.pdbx_strand_id
1 'polypeptide(L)' 'HWAHVLAGNCPQIETARIALETQKVQEGIFMAAQLGREVTAEEIAARSVSRALEIPNLAL' A
#
# COMPACT_ATOMS: atom_id res chain seq x y z
N HIS A 1 -12.19 -4.02 14.82
CA HIS A 1 -12.63 -3.01 13.83
C HIS A 1 -13.30 -3.65 12.62
N TRP A 2 -12.59 -4.38 11.74
CA TRP A 2 -13.15 -5.00 10.52
C TRP A 2 -14.46 -5.77 10.73
N ALA A 3 -14.51 -6.71 11.69
CA ALA A 3 -15.74 -7.45 12.00
C ALA A 3 -16.92 -6.56 12.42
N HIS A 4 -16.66 -5.46 13.16
CA HIS A 4 -17.72 -4.53 13.58
C HIS A 4 -18.24 -3.68 12.43
N VAL A 5 -17.37 -3.29 11.50
CA VAL A 5 -17.78 -2.60 10.27
C VAL A 5 -18.71 -3.51 9.44
N LEU A 6 -18.31 -4.77 9.24
CA LEU A 6 -19.12 -5.73 8.49
C LEU A 6 -20.48 -5.99 9.14
N ALA A 7 -20.55 -5.89 10.47
CA ALA A 7 -21.78 -5.99 11.24
C ALA A 7 -22.58 -4.67 11.34
N GLY A 8 -22.12 -3.57 10.71
CA GLY A 8 -22.80 -2.27 10.73
C GLY A 8 -22.66 -1.47 12.04
N ASN A 9 -21.80 -1.92 12.95
CA ASN A 9 -21.67 -1.34 14.28
C ASN A 9 -20.78 -0.09 14.33
N CYS A 10 -19.97 0.16 13.31
CA CYS A 10 -19.16 1.36 13.20
C CYS A 10 -18.77 1.66 11.73
N PRO A 11 -18.43 2.92 11.39
CA PRO A 11 -17.92 3.26 10.06
C PRO A 11 -16.60 2.56 9.72
N GLN A 12 -16.38 2.29 8.44
CA GLN A 12 -15.10 1.81 7.91
C GLN A 12 -14.08 2.94 7.93
N ILE A 13 -12.92 2.72 8.56
CA ILE A 13 -11.76 3.59 8.39
C ILE A 13 -11.18 3.41 6.98
N GLU A 14 -10.42 4.38 6.50
CA GLU A 14 -9.74 4.34 5.19
C GLU A 14 -8.56 3.35 5.17
N THR A 15 -8.83 2.07 5.43
CA THR A 15 -7.82 1.02 5.56
C THR A 15 -6.96 0.90 4.31
N ALA A 16 -7.57 0.96 3.11
CA ALA A 16 -6.82 0.87 1.85
C ALA A 16 -5.78 1.98 1.71
N ARG A 17 -6.16 3.23 2.04
CA ARG A 17 -5.24 4.38 2.00
C ARG A 17 -4.14 4.23 3.04
N ILE A 18 -4.49 3.91 4.29
CA ILE A 18 -3.52 3.74 5.37
C ILE A 18 -2.52 2.63 5.03
N ALA A 19 -3.00 1.50 4.51
CA ALA A 19 -2.15 0.39 4.10
C ALA A 19 -1.20 0.79 2.96
N LEU A 20 -1.70 1.47 1.94
CA LEU A 20 -0.88 1.94 0.81
C LEU A 20 0.20 2.92 1.26
N GLU A 21 -0.16 3.92 2.08
CA GLU A 21 0.82 4.89 2.59
C GLU A 21 1.86 4.23 3.51
N THR A 22 1.44 3.26 4.33
CA THR A 22 2.37 2.45 5.13
C THR A 22 3.34 1.67 4.24
N GLN A 23 2.85 1.07 3.17
CA GLN A 23 3.67 0.30 2.23
C GLN A 23 4.70 1.20 1.52
N LYS A 24 4.32 2.42 1.13
CA LYS A 24 5.25 3.41 0.54
C LYS A 24 6.39 3.78 1.49
N VAL A 25 6.11 3.97 2.78
CA VAL A 25 7.17 4.24 3.78
C VAL A 25 8.13 3.06 3.88
N GLN A 26 7.61 1.83 3.92
CA GLN A 26 8.46 0.63 3.95
C GLN A 26 9.32 0.50 2.69
N GLU A 27 8.74 0.73 1.51
CA GLU A 27 9.45 0.74 0.22
C GLU A 27 10.60 1.77 0.24
N GLY A 28 10.35 2.98 0.77
CA GLY A 28 11.36 4.02 0.94
C GLY A 28 12.52 3.59 1.84
N ILE A 29 12.25 2.90 2.95
CA ILE A 29 13.29 2.37 3.84
C ILE A 29 14.18 1.36 3.10
N PHE A 30 13.58 0.43 2.35
CA PHE A 30 14.35 -0.54 1.57
C PHE A 30 15.16 0.12 0.46
N MET A 31 14.56 1.08 -0.26
CA MET A 31 15.21 1.80 -1.34
C MET A 31 16.40 2.64 -0.84
N ALA A 32 16.22 3.36 0.27
CA ALA A 32 17.29 4.14 0.90
C ALA A 32 18.46 3.25 1.34
N ALA A 33 18.16 2.08 1.94
CA ALA A 33 19.18 1.12 2.34
C ALA A 33 19.96 0.57 1.14
N GLN A 34 19.29 0.31 0.00
CA GLN A 34 19.95 -0.16 -1.22
C GLN A 34 20.81 0.91 -1.89
N LEU A 35 20.38 2.17 -1.86
CA LEU A 35 21.08 3.28 -2.53
C LEU A 35 22.15 3.95 -1.66
N GLY A 36 22.11 3.73 -0.34
CA GLY A 36 23.02 4.39 0.60
C GLY A 36 22.79 5.89 0.76
N ARG A 37 21.57 6.36 0.49
CA ARG A 37 21.17 7.78 0.62
C ARG A 37 19.69 7.92 0.95
N GLU A 38 19.30 9.12 1.38
CA GLU A 38 17.89 9.51 1.51
C GLU A 38 17.18 9.49 0.14
N VAL A 39 15.86 9.29 0.16
CA VAL A 39 14.98 9.22 -1.02
C VAL A 39 13.73 10.07 -0.81
N THR A 40 13.16 10.60 -1.90
CA THR A 40 11.92 11.40 -1.85
C THR A 40 10.66 10.55 -2.05
N ALA A 41 9.50 11.09 -1.70
CA ALA A 41 8.21 10.43 -1.93
C ALA A 41 7.94 10.17 -3.42
N GLU A 42 8.38 11.07 -4.30
CA GLU A 42 8.25 10.94 -5.75
C GLU A 42 9.12 9.80 -6.28
N GLU A 43 10.34 9.63 -5.75
CA GLU A 43 11.23 8.51 -6.12
C GLU A 43 10.62 7.16 -5.72
N ILE A 44 10.00 7.09 -4.54
CA ILE A 44 9.27 5.90 -4.07
C ILE A 44 8.07 5.61 -4.98
N ALA A 45 7.25 6.63 -5.24
CA ALA A 45 6.05 6.49 -6.07
C ALA A 45 6.36 6.03 -7.49
N ALA A 46 7.45 6.53 -8.10
CA ALA A 46 7.87 6.13 -9.44
C ALA A 46 8.30 4.66 -9.53
N ARG A 47 8.75 4.05 -8.43
CA ARG A 47 9.14 2.63 -8.37
C ARG A 47 8.04 1.70 -7.85
N SER A 48 7.05 2.22 -7.14
CA SER A 48 5.94 1.45 -6.56
C SER A 48 4.90 1.09 -7.63
N VAL A 49 5.28 0.18 -8.54
CA VAL A 49 4.42 -0.34 -9.62
C VAL A 49 3.76 -1.65 -9.22
N SER A 50 2.46 -1.78 -9.51
CA SER A 50 1.73 -3.03 -9.29
C SER A 50 2.34 -4.16 -10.11
N ARG A 51 2.60 -5.29 -9.45
CA ARG A 51 3.01 -6.56 -10.10
C ARG A 51 1.89 -7.58 -10.12
N ALA A 52 0.65 -7.14 -9.86
CA ALA A 52 -0.51 -8.00 -9.90
C ALA A 52 -0.65 -8.62 -11.30
N LEU A 53 -0.92 -9.93 -11.33
CA LEU A 53 -1.19 -10.64 -12.57
C LEU A 53 -2.66 -10.44 -12.94
N GLU A 54 -2.91 -10.08 -14.20
CA GLU A 54 -4.25 -10.16 -14.76
C GLU A 54 -4.57 -11.63 -15.07
N ILE A 55 -5.42 -12.23 -14.24
CA ILE A 55 -5.85 -13.61 -14.42
C ILE A 55 -7.27 -13.57 -15.01
N PRO A 56 -7.48 -14.10 -16.23
CA PRO A 56 -8.81 -14.18 -16.84
C PRO A 56 -9.79 -14.90 -15.91
N ASN A 57 -10.97 -14.33 -15.72
CA ASN A 57 -12.06 -14.85 -14.87
C ASN A 57 -11.80 -14.84 -13.35
N LEU A 58 -10.79 -14.11 -12.86
CA LEU A 58 -10.55 -13.94 -11.40
C LEU A 58 -11.07 -12.61 -10.84
N ALA A 59 -11.50 -11.68 -11.70
CA ALA A 59 -12.13 -10.45 -11.24
C ALA A 59 -13.58 -10.73 -10.79
N LEU A 60 -13.81 -10.65 -9.48
CA LEU A 60 -15.14 -10.48 -8.87
C LEU A 60 -15.54 -9.00 -8.90
#